data_AF-Q9NT50-F1
#
_entry.id   AF-Q9NT50-F1
#
_cell.length_a   1.000
_cell.length_b   1.000
_cell.length_c   1.000
_cell.angle_alpha   90.00
_cell.angle_beta   90.00
_cell.angle_gamma   90.00
#
_symmetry.space_group_name_H-M   'P 1'
#
loop_
_entity.id
_entity.type
_entity.pdbx_description
1 polymer ?
#
loop_
_entity_poly.entity_id
_entity_poly.type
_entity_poly.pdbx_seq_one_letter_code
_entity_poly.pdbx_strand_id
1 'polypeptide(L)'
;NDWSADQLYLETTGKSRTLQSGLALLYGFLPDFDWKKIYFRHQPSALFCSGSCYCPVRNQYLEKEQRRQYLLRLKNSQLEKTYGEMAKIVDVPTKQLRAANPIDSMLCHFCHNVSFPCTRNGCVDMEHFKVIKTHQIEDERERREKKLYFGYSLLGAHPILNQTIGRMQRATEGRKEELFALYSAHDVTLSPVLSALGLSEARFPRFAARLNIPSGFFTMASMSHSTPLSAKTTTSVLPSPCARLKTWSAL
;
A
#
# COMPACT_ATOMS: atom_id res chain seq x y z
N ASN A 1 -21.19 18.84 -16.11
CA ASN A 1 -20.40 18.12 -17.14
C ASN A 1 -19.39 19.01 -17.87
N ASP A 2 -18.92 20.11 -17.26
CA ASP A 2 -18.03 21.08 -17.93
C ASP A 2 -16.65 21.13 -17.26
N TRP A 3 -15.93 20.00 -17.27
CA TRP A 3 -14.54 19.94 -16.83
C TRP A 3 -13.59 19.80 -18.02
N SER A 4 -12.43 20.44 -17.91
CA SER A 4 -11.37 20.43 -18.91
C SER A 4 -10.25 19.45 -18.51
N ALA A 5 -9.57 18.85 -19.49
CA ALA A 5 -8.62 17.76 -19.24
C ALA A 5 -7.47 18.15 -18.29
N ASP A 6 -7.09 19.43 -18.26
CA ASP A 6 -6.09 20.01 -17.37
C ASP A 6 -6.54 20.10 -15.90
N GLN A 7 -7.84 20.02 -15.61
CA GLN A 7 -8.37 20.03 -14.24
C GLN A 7 -8.19 18.69 -13.51
N LEU A 8 -7.87 17.62 -14.24
CA LEU A 8 -7.61 16.29 -13.70
C LEU A 8 -6.13 15.93 -13.86
N TYR A 9 -5.44 15.78 -12.73
CA TYR A 9 -4.13 15.15 -12.70
C TYR A 9 -4.25 13.70 -12.26
N LEU A 10 -3.88 12.74 -13.11
CA LEU A 10 -3.79 11.33 -12.76
C LEU A 10 -2.35 10.83 -12.94
N GLU A 11 -1.75 10.35 -11.86
CA GLU A 11 -0.46 9.67 -11.90
C GLU A 11 -0.54 8.32 -11.20
N THR A 12 0.06 7.31 -11.82
CA THR A 12 -0.01 5.92 -11.37
C THR A 12 1.37 5.30 -11.43
N THR A 13 1.66 4.33 -10.57
CA THR A 13 2.86 3.51 -10.78
C THR A 13 2.72 2.66 -12.05
N GLY A 14 3.82 2.11 -12.57
CA GLY A 14 3.79 1.23 -13.75
C GLY A 14 3.13 -0.15 -13.55
N LYS A 15 2.27 -0.33 -12.54
CA LYS A 15 1.56 -1.59 -12.26
C LYS A 15 0.11 -1.49 -12.72
N SER A 16 -0.38 -2.49 -13.45
CA SER A 16 -1.76 -2.52 -13.94
C SER A 16 -2.81 -2.31 -12.82
N ARG A 17 -2.59 -2.92 -11.66
CA ARG A 17 -3.49 -2.80 -10.49
C ARG A 17 -3.65 -1.38 -9.96
N THR A 18 -2.61 -0.55 -10.02
CA THR A 18 -2.70 0.85 -9.57
C THR A 18 -3.44 1.69 -10.60
N LEU A 19 -3.16 1.49 -11.89
CA LEU A 19 -3.93 2.14 -12.95
C LEU A 19 -5.42 1.79 -12.87
N GLN A 20 -5.76 0.49 -12.86
CA GLN A 20 -7.15 0.02 -12.78
C GLN A 20 -7.88 0.57 -11.55
N SER A 21 -7.22 0.61 -10.39
CA SER A 21 -7.81 1.16 -9.16
C SER A 21 -8.04 2.67 -9.25
N GLY A 22 -7.11 3.41 -9.86
CA GLY A 22 -7.26 4.85 -10.07
C GLY A 22 -8.44 5.16 -11.01
N LEU A 23 -8.55 4.41 -12.12
CA LEU A 23 -9.67 4.54 -13.05
C LEU A 23 -11.00 4.13 -12.42
N ALA A 24 -11.02 3.07 -11.59
CA ALA A 24 -12.21 2.65 -10.86
C ALA A 24 -12.69 3.72 -9.85
N LEU A 25 -11.75 4.40 -9.18
CA LEU A 25 -12.09 5.54 -8.32
C LEU A 25 -12.71 6.68 -9.13
N LEU A 26 -12.09 7.05 -10.27
CA LEU A 26 -12.61 8.12 -11.13
C LEU A 26 -13.99 7.80 -11.69
N TYR A 27 -14.23 6.55 -12.10
CA TYR A 27 -15.53 6.08 -12.56
C TYR A 27 -16.64 6.30 -11.52
N GLY A 28 -16.33 6.08 -10.23
CA GLY A 28 -17.29 6.34 -9.15
C GLY A 28 -17.34 7.80 -8.69
N PHE A 29 -16.27 8.58 -8.89
CA PHE A 29 -16.14 9.94 -8.38
C PHE A 29 -16.72 11.00 -9.34
N LEU A 30 -16.67 10.74 -10.65
CA LEU A 30 -17.10 11.68 -11.68
C LEU A 30 -18.30 11.11 -12.45
N PRO A 31 -19.53 11.63 -12.23
CA PRO A 31 -20.69 11.22 -13.04
C PRO A 31 -20.52 11.70 -14.50
N ASP A 32 -21.01 10.93 -15.47
CA ASP A 32 -20.93 11.22 -16.92
C ASP A 32 -19.51 11.45 -17.45
N PHE A 33 -18.59 10.62 -16.97
CA PHE A 33 -17.17 10.75 -17.19
C PHE A 33 -16.73 10.53 -18.67
N ASP A 34 -16.11 11.56 -19.27
CA ASP A 34 -15.54 11.47 -20.63
C ASP A 34 -14.13 10.87 -20.61
N TRP A 35 -14.04 9.58 -20.91
CA TRP A 35 -12.78 8.83 -20.98
C TRP A 35 -11.75 9.42 -21.96
N LYS A 36 -12.19 10.16 -22.99
CA LYS A 36 -11.28 10.77 -23.98
C LYS A 36 -10.45 11.91 -23.38
N LYS A 37 -10.88 12.46 -22.25
CA LYS A 37 -10.19 13.54 -21.53
C LYS A 37 -9.22 13.01 -20.47
N ILE A 38 -9.22 11.70 -20.15
CA ILE A 38 -8.21 11.14 -19.24
C ILE A 38 -6.87 11.08 -19.96
N TYR A 39 -5.90 11.75 -19.33
CA TYR A 39 -4.50 11.43 -19.51
C TYR A 39 -3.94 11.00 -18.16
N PHE A 40 -3.19 9.90 -18.15
CA PHE A 40 -2.47 9.44 -16.96
C PHE A 40 -0.98 9.44 -17.21
N ARG A 41 -0.22 9.70 -16.15
CA ARG A 41 1.23 9.61 -16.15
C ARG A 41 1.65 8.32 -15.46
N HIS A 42 2.61 7.63 -16.06
CA HIS A 42 3.27 6.50 -15.42
C HIS A 42 4.52 6.96 -14.68
N GLN A 43 4.58 6.60 -13.42
CA GLN A 43 5.70 6.84 -12.56
C GLN A 43 6.50 5.55 -12.36
N PRO A 44 7.75 5.48 -12.84
CA PRO A 44 8.58 4.28 -12.70
C PRO A 44 8.93 3.98 -11.23
N SER A 45 8.98 5.00 -10.36
CA SER A 45 9.31 4.83 -8.96
C SER A 45 8.09 4.74 -8.06
N ALA A 46 8.06 3.74 -7.17
CA ALA A 46 7.02 3.65 -6.15
C ALA A 46 7.01 4.85 -5.18
N LEU A 47 8.05 5.68 -5.14
CA LEU A 47 8.13 6.87 -4.28
C LEU A 47 7.66 8.16 -4.97
N PHE A 48 7.25 8.12 -6.24
CA PHE A 48 6.82 9.32 -6.98
C PHE A 48 7.86 10.46 -6.91
N CYS A 49 9.12 10.10 -7.19
CA CYS A 49 10.27 10.99 -7.07
C CYS A 49 10.38 12.04 -8.18
N SER A 50 9.55 11.99 -9.23
CA SER A 50 9.52 12.97 -10.33
C SER A 50 10.90 13.36 -10.87
N GLY A 51 11.75 12.35 -11.10
CA GLY A 51 13.11 12.51 -11.61
C GLY A 51 14.21 12.57 -10.53
N SER A 52 13.88 13.00 -9.31
CA SER A 52 14.83 13.14 -8.18
C SER A 52 14.92 11.87 -7.32
N CYS A 53 15.12 10.72 -7.97
CA CYS A 53 14.97 9.42 -7.34
C CYS A 53 16.21 8.96 -6.56
N TYR A 54 17.38 9.51 -6.86
CA TYR A 54 18.63 9.15 -6.22
C TYR A 54 18.86 10.01 -4.96
N CYS A 55 18.94 9.35 -3.80
CA CYS A 55 19.23 9.99 -2.53
C CYS A 55 20.03 9.02 -1.64
N PRO A 56 21.36 9.19 -1.53
CA PRO A 56 22.22 8.27 -0.76
C PRO A 56 21.83 8.18 0.71
N VAL A 57 21.51 9.31 1.34
CA VAL A 57 21.13 9.37 2.76
C VAL A 57 19.83 8.61 3.01
N ARG A 58 18.84 8.71 2.12
CA ARG A 58 17.61 7.91 2.19
C ARG A 58 17.92 6.41 2.17
N ASN A 59 18.84 5.99 1.30
CA ASN A 59 19.21 4.58 1.18
C ASN A 59 19.91 4.08 2.46
N GLN A 60 20.76 4.90 3.09
CA GLN A 60 21.36 4.56 4.39
C GLN A 60 20.32 4.36 5.50
N TYR A 61 19.29 5.20 5.56
CA TYR A 61 18.18 4.99 6.51
C TYR A 61 17.43 3.69 6.21
N LEU A 62 17.16 3.40 4.93
CA LEU A 62 16.48 2.18 4.51
C LEU A 62 17.29 0.93 4.88
N GLU A 63 18.60 0.93 4.64
CA GLU A 63 19.49 -0.19 4.98
C GLU A 63 19.51 -0.44 6.50
N LYS A 64 19.61 0.61 7.31
CA LYS A 64 19.56 0.51 8.78
C LYS A 64 18.21 -0.04 9.25
N GLU A 65 17.11 0.41 8.65
CA GLU A 65 15.76 -0.07 8.96
C GLU A 65 15.55 -1.53 8.53
N GLN A 66 16.03 -1.93 7.36
CA GLN A 66 16.00 -3.32 6.89
C GLN A 66 16.81 -4.23 7.81
N ARG A 67 18.01 -3.79 8.23
CA ARG A 67 18.83 -4.53 9.19
C ARG A 67 18.14 -4.66 10.55
N ARG A 68 17.50 -3.61 11.05
CA ARG A 68 16.69 -3.66 12.28
C ARG A 68 15.58 -4.71 12.16
N GLN A 69 14.75 -4.60 11.12
CA GLN A 69 13.65 -5.53 10.86
C GLN A 69 14.14 -6.98 10.76
N TYR A 70 15.26 -7.21 10.08
CA TYR A 70 15.87 -8.53 9.97
C TYR A 70 16.27 -9.10 11.34
N LEU A 71 16.95 -8.30 12.17
CA LEU A 71 17.36 -8.71 13.52
C LEU A 71 16.16 -8.98 14.44
N LEU A 72 15.07 -8.21 14.31
CA LEU A 72 13.84 -8.46 15.05
C LEU A 72 13.24 -9.83 14.68
N ARG A 73 13.14 -10.14 13.38
CA ARG A 73 12.64 -11.42 12.89
C ARG A 73 13.46 -12.60 13.40
N LEU A 74 14.79 -12.50 13.38
CA LEU A 74 15.68 -13.56 13.86
C LEU A 74 15.52 -13.88 15.35
N LYS A 75 15.08 -12.92 16.17
CA LYS A 75 14.87 -13.12 17.60
C LYS A 75 13.55 -13.82 17.92
N ASN A 76 12.64 -13.96 16.95
CA ASN A 76 11.31 -14.51 17.17
C ASN A 76 11.25 -16.00 16.77
N SER A 77 11.49 -16.89 17.73
CA SER A 77 11.47 -18.34 17.52
C SER A 77 10.10 -18.87 17.11
N GLN A 78 9.01 -18.28 17.62
CA GLN A 78 7.64 -18.66 17.24
C GLN A 78 7.35 -18.32 15.78
N LEU A 79 7.80 -17.16 15.31
CA LEU A 79 7.71 -16.77 13.91
C LEU A 79 8.50 -17.73 13.03
N GLU A 80 9.73 -18.08 13.41
CA GLU A 80 10.57 -19.04 12.68
C GLU A 80 9.88 -20.40 12.54
N LYS A 81 9.34 -20.93 13.64
CA LYS A 81 8.57 -22.18 13.65
C LYS A 81 7.36 -22.10 12.73
N THR A 82 6.59 -21.03 12.82
CA THR A 82 5.38 -20.80 12.00
C THR A 82 5.72 -20.79 10.51
N TYR A 83 6.78 -20.08 10.10
CA TYR A 83 7.23 -20.11 8.70
C TYR A 83 7.66 -21.52 8.26
N GLY A 84 8.33 -22.28 9.13
CA GLY A 84 8.72 -23.66 8.85
C GLY A 84 7.52 -24.59 8.65
N GLU A 85 6.51 -24.47 9.50
CA GLU A 85 5.26 -25.24 9.40
C GLU A 85 4.50 -24.91 8.11
N MET A 86 4.28 -23.62 7.84
CA MET A 86 3.62 -23.18 6.60
C MET A 86 4.37 -23.64 5.36
N ALA A 87 5.72 -23.55 5.37
CA ALA A 87 6.56 -23.96 4.26
C ALA A 87 6.45 -25.46 3.97
N LYS A 88 6.38 -26.29 5.02
CA LYS A 88 6.12 -27.73 4.90
C LYS A 88 4.72 -28.03 4.35
N ILE A 89 3.70 -27.25 4.75
CA ILE A 89 2.33 -27.42 4.25
C ILE A 89 2.28 -27.17 2.74
N VAL A 90 2.86 -26.07 2.27
CA VAL A 90 2.80 -25.68 0.85
C VAL A 90 3.94 -26.22 -0.01
N ASP A 91 4.77 -27.10 0.56
CA ASP A 91 5.90 -27.79 -0.08
C ASP A 91 6.90 -26.85 -0.78
N VAL A 92 7.35 -25.82 -0.05
CA VAL A 92 8.38 -24.88 -0.52
C VAL A 92 9.48 -24.71 0.53
N PRO A 93 10.69 -24.25 0.14
CA PRO A 93 11.71 -23.88 1.11
C PRO A 93 11.26 -22.74 2.04
N THR A 94 11.52 -22.85 3.35
CA THR A 94 11.20 -21.82 4.35
C THR A 94 11.73 -20.44 3.99
N LYS A 95 12.96 -20.37 3.43
CA LYS A 95 13.57 -19.11 2.97
C LYS A 95 12.75 -18.45 1.85
N GLN A 96 12.22 -19.24 0.93
CA GLN A 96 11.38 -18.76 -0.17
C GLN A 96 10.06 -18.23 0.36
N LEU A 97 9.39 -18.96 1.26
CA LEU A 97 8.14 -18.51 1.88
C LEU A 97 8.35 -17.20 2.67
N ARG A 98 9.44 -17.09 3.43
CA ARG A 98 9.79 -15.88 4.18
C ARG A 98 10.03 -14.68 3.28
N ALA A 99 10.76 -14.88 2.18
CA ALA A 99 11.01 -13.83 1.20
C ALA A 99 9.71 -13.38 0.49
N ALA A 100 8.80 -14.31 0.23
CA ALA A 100 7.50 -14.03 -0.37
C ALA A 100 6.55 -13.26 0.57
N ASN A 101 6.74 -13.35 1.90
CA ASN A 101 5.89 -12.75 2.92
C ASN A 101 4.40 -13.10 2.72
N PRO A 102 3.92 -14.26 3.22
CA PRO A 102 2.64 -14.84 2.84
C PRO A 102 1.43 -14.04 3.36
N ILE A 103 1.63 -12.97 4.13
CA ILE A 103 0.55 -12.17 4.71
C ILE A 103 -0.41 -11.65 3.63
N ASP A 104 0.08 -11.20 2.49
CA ASP A 104 -0.75 -10.67 1.41
C ASP A 104 -1.59 -11.78 0.77
N SER A 105 -1.00 -12.95 0.53
CA SER A 105 -1.73 -14.13 0.04
C SER A 105 -2.81 -14.57 1.04
N MET A 106 -2.47 -14.64 2.32
CA MET A 106 -3.44 -15.00 3.37
C MET A 106 -4.57 -13.97 3.46
N LEU A 107 -4.26 -12.68 3.42
CA LEU A 107 -5.27 -11.62 3.36
C LEU A 107 -6.15 -11.75 2.12
N CYS A 108 -5.59 -12.14 0.97
CA CYS A 108 -6.36 -12.36 -0.26
C CYS A 108 -7.36 -13.51 -0.08
N HIS A 109 -6.93 -14.65 0.43
CA HIS A 109 -7.81 -15.79 0.74
C HIS A 109 -8.93 -15.38 1.70
N PHE A 110 -8.55 -14.73 2.81
CA PHE A 110 -9.50 -14.25 3.81
C PHE A 110 -10.51 -13.26 3.24
N CYS A 111 -10.05 -12.27 2.48
CA CYS A 111 -10.89 -11.20 1.95
C CYS A 111 -11.82 -11.63 0.81
N HIS A 112 -11.54 -12.76 0.15
CA HIS A 112 -12.39 -13.33 -0.89
C HIS A 112 -13.18 -14.57 -0.42
N ASN A 113 -13.16 -14.87 0.89
CA ASN A 113 -13.80 -16.06 1.46
C ASN A 113 -13.35 -17.36 0.76
N VAL A 114 -12.07 -17.43 0.40
CA VAL A 114 -11.43 -18.61 -0.18
C VAL A 114 -10.72 -19.34 0.95
N SER A 115 -10.91 -20.65 1.05
CA SER A 115 -10.21 -21.48 2.03
C SER A 115 -8.69 -21.34 1.88
N PHE A 116 -7.98 -21.33 3.00
CA PHE A 116 -6.51 -21.38 2.98
C PHE A 116 -5.99 -22.68 2.36
N PRO A 117 -4.75 -22.69 1.84
CA PRO A 117 -4.19 -23.87 1.20
C PRO A 117 -4.08 -25.04 2.19
N CYS A 118 -4.54 -26.20 1.76
CA CYS A 118 -4.46 -27.47 2.47
C CYS A 118 -3.79 -28.51 1.58
N THR A 119 -2.91 -29.31 2.17
CA THR A 119 -2.25 -30.45 1.52
C THR A 119 -2.27 -31.65 2.46
N ARG A 120 -1.68 -32.78 2.02
CA ARG A 120 -1.45 -33.94 2.89
C ARG A 120 -0.62 -33.63 4.15
N ASN A 121 0.13 -32.53 4.14
CA ASN A 121 1.00 -32.12 5.24
C ASN A 121 0.30 -31.21 6.26
N GLY A 122 -0.99 -30.90 6.07
CA GLY A 122 -1.78 -30.02 6.93
C GLY A 122 -2.40 -28.85 6.16
N CYS A 123 -2.98 -27.91 6.91
CA CYS A 123 -3.60 -26.71 6.36
C CYS A 123 -2.93 -25.47 6.93
N VAL A 124 -2.72 -24.46 6.09
CA VAL A 124 -2.50 -23.10 6.58
C VAL A 124 -3.82 -22.61 7.18
N ASP A 125 -3.75 -21.91 8.31
CA ASP A 125 -4.93 -21.47 9.04
C ASP A 125 -4.75 -20.08 9.68
N MET A 126 -5.73 -19.68 10.48
CA MET A 126 -5.73 -18.38 11.16
C MET A 126 -4.70 -18.29 12.29
N GLU A 127 -4.24 -19.40 12.87
CA GLU A 127 -3.20 -19.36 13.91
C GLU A 127 -1.86 -18.97 13.31
N HIS A 128 -1.53 -19.49 12.12
CA HIS A 128 -0.37 -19.03 11.36
C HIS A 128 -0.46 -17.53 11.05
N PHE A 129 -1.65 -17.04 10.67
CA PHE A 129 -1.90 -15.63 10.38
C PHE A 129 -1.65 -14.75 11.61
N LYS A 130 -2.20 -15.15 12.76
CA LYS A 130 -2.06 -14.42 14.04
C LYS A 130 -0.61 -14.24 14.43
N VAL A 131 0.24 -15.27 14.31
CA VAL A 131 1.67 -15.15 14.65
C VAL A 131 2.37 -14.12 13.76
N ILE A 132 2.17 -14.19 12.43
CA ILE A 132 2.76 -13.21 11.50
C ILE A 132 2.26 -11.81 11.83
N LYS A 133 0.97 -11.67 12.14
CA LYS A 133 0.35 -10.39 12.43
C LYS A 133 0.86 -9.77 13.75
N THR A 134 0.99 -10.56 14.80
CA THR A 134 1.56 -10.13 16.08
C THR A 134 2.99 -9.61 15.88
N HIS A 135 3.81 -10.34 15.12
CA HIS A 135 5.15 -9.86 14.77
C HIS A 135 5.12 -8.54 13.97
N GLN A 136 4.17 -8.35 13.04
CA GLN A 136 4.03 -7.07 12.33
C GLN A 136 3.71 -5.90 13.28
N ILE A 137 2.86 -6.13 14.30
CA ILE A 137 2.52 -5.11 15.29
C ILE A 137 3.75 -4.75 16.14
N GLU A 138 4.54 -5.74 16.54
CA GLU A 138 5.81 -5.53 17.25
C GLU A 138 6.82 -4.76 16.39
N ASP A 139 6.94 -5.11 15.11
CA ASP A 139 7.80 -4.43 14.15
C ASP A 139 7.37 -2.97 13.94
N GLU A 140 6.07 -2.71 13.85
CA GLU A 140 5.52 -1.35 13.78
C GLU A 140 5.84 -0.53 15.04
N ARG A 141 5.75 -1.13 16.24
CA ARG A 141 6.11 -0.48 17.49
C ARG A 141 7.59 -0.10 17.53
N GLU A 142 8.50 -1.05 17.27
CA GLU A 142 9.94 -0.78 17.28
C GLU A 142 10.33 0.24 16.20
N ARG A 143 9.70 0.16 15.01
CA ARG A 143 9.89 1.15 13.94
C ARG A 143 9.60 2.58 14.41
N ARG A 144 8.51 2.79 15.16
CA ARG A 144 8.14 4.10 15.72
C ARG A 144 9.19 4.59 16.73
N GLU A 145 9.65 3.70 17.61
CA GLU A 145 10.65 4.02 18.64
C GLU A 145 12.01 4.40 18.04
N LYS A 146 12.50 3.62 17.06
CA LYS A 146 13.83 3.81 16.48
C LYS A 146 13.93 4.98 15.49
N LYS A 147 12.80 5.42 14.93
CA LYS A 147 12.71 6.55 13.97
C LYS A 147 13.58 6.42 12.71
N LEU A 148 14.17 5.25 12.43
CA LEU A 148 14.94 5.00 11.20
C LEU A 148 14.05 5.10 9.97
N TYR A 149 12.89 4.44 10.01
CA TYR A 149 11.89 4.54 8.96
C TYR A 149 11.33 5.97 8.81
N PHE A 150 11.23 6.74 9.90
CA PHE A 150 10.82 8.14 9.84
C PHE A 150 11.84 8.98 9.06
N GLY A 151 13.14 8.81 9.32
CA GLY A 151 14.22 9.44 8.53
C GLY A 151 14.19 9.05 7.05
N TYR A 152 13.99 7.75 6.75
CA TYR A 152 13.74 7.29 5.39
C TYR A 152 12.51 7.98 4.76
N SER A 153 11.43 8.08 5.52
CA SER A 153 10.14 8.59 5.06
C SER A 153 10.18 10.07 4.73
N LEU A 154 10.86 10.90 5.53
CA LEU A 154 11.05 12.31 5.25
C LEU A 154 11.70 12.53 3.87
N LEU A 155 12.77 11.78 3.58
CA LEU A 155 13.50 11.90 2.31
C LEU A 155 12.78 11.22 1.15
N GLY A 156 12.10 10.09 1.40
CA GLY A 156 11.38 9.32 0.40
C GLY A 156 10.07 9.97 -0.05
N ALA A 157 9.33 10.58 0.87
CA ALA A 157 8.05 11.24 0.59
C ALA A 157 8.22 12.70 0.15
N HIS A 158 9.40 13.30 0.33
CA HIS A 158 9.63 14.71 0.00
C HIS A 158 9.19 15.09 -1.42
N PRO A 159 9.51 14.33 -2.50
CA PRO A 159 9.13 14.74 -3.85
C PRO A 159 7.62 14.82 -4.07
N ILE A 160 6.84 13.85 -3.57
CA ILE A 160 5.38 13.84 -3.72
C ILE A 160 4.72 14.91 -2.83
N LEU A 161 5.25 15.13 -1.62
CA LEU A 161 4.79 16.19 -0.73
C LEU A 161 5.08 17.58 -1.32
N ASN A 162 6.27 17.78 -1.89
CA ASN A 162 6.65 19.04 -2.53
C ASN A 162 5.79 19.34 -3.76
N GLN A 163 5.50 18.33 -4.59
CA GLN A 163 4.54 18.48 -5.69
C GLN A 163 3.17 18.88 -5.18
N THR A 164 2.68 18.20 -4.13
CA THR A 164 1.38 18.49 -3.52
C THR A 164 1.32 19.94 -3.02
N ILE A 165 2.34 20.41 -2.28
CA ILE A 165 2.45 21.79 -1.83
C ILE A 165 2.46 22.76 -3.02
N GLY A 166 3.24 22.48 -4.05
CA GLY A 166 3.25 23.29 -5.27
C GLY A 166 1.88 23.39 -5.95
N ARG A 167 1.07 22.32 -5.93
CA ARG A 167 -0.32 22.38 -6.45
C ARG A 167 -1.20 23.26 -5.57
N MET A 168 -1.12 23.08 -4.24
CA MET A 168 -1.88 23.87 -3.28
C MET A 168 -1.56 25.37 -3.41
N GLN A 169 -0.30 25.73 -3.58
CA GLN A 169 0.14 27.11 -3.81
C GLN A 169 -0.45 27.69 -5.11
N ARG A 170 -0.38 26.96 -6.22
CA ARG A 170 -1.00 27.40 -7.49
C ARG A 170 -2.51 27.57 -7.38
N ALA A 171 -3.19 26.71 -6.63
CA ALA A 171 -4.62 26.86 -6.37
C ALA A 171 -4.92 28.14 -5.58
N THR A 172 -4.09 28.48 -4.57
CA THR A 172 -4.22 29.75 -3.83
C THR A 172 -3.93 30.99 -4.66
N GLU A 173 -3.13 30.87 -5.72
CA GLU A 173 -2.92 31.92 -6.73
C GLU A 173 -4.10 32.07 -7.71
N GLY A 174 -5.16 31.27 -7.57
CA GLY A 174 -6.35 31.31 -8.43
C GLY A 174 -6.20 30.54 -9.74
N ARG A 175 -5.14 29.73 -9.90
CA ARG A 175 -5.01 28.85 -11.08
C ARG A 175 -6.06 27.75 -11.02
N LYS A 176 -6.65 27.44 -12.18
CA LYS A 176 -7.72 26.44 -12.32
C LYS A 176 -7.26 25.11 -12.89
N GLU A 177 -5.96 24.91 -13.03
CA GLU A 177 -5.34 23.66 -13.45
C GLU A 177 -5.28 22.67 -12.28
N GLU A 178 -5.41 21.38 -12.56
CA GLU A 178 -5.21 20.26 -11.62
C GLU A 178 -6.08 20.36 -10.34
N LEU A 179 -7.33 20.80 -10.47
CA LEU A 179 -8.32 20.91 -9.39
C LEU A 179 -8.50 19.61 -8.60
N PHE A 180 -8.36 18.46 -9.28
CA PHE A 180 -8.34 17.13 -8.68
C PHE A 180 -7.06 16.40 -9.08
N ALA A 181 -6.27 15.98 -8.09
CA ALA A 181 -5.04 15.23 -8.28
C ALA A 181 -5.15 13.84 -7.62
N LEU A 182 -5.04 12.80 -8.44
CA LEU A 182 -5.08 11.41 -8.02
C LEU A 182 -3.72 10.75 -8.23
N TYR A 183 -3.14 10.28 -7.13
CA TYR A 183 -1.95 9.44 -7.15
C TYR A 183 -2.38 8.01 -6.78
N SER A 184 -2.43 7.12 -7.76
CA SER A 184 -2.77 5.72 -7.53
C SER A 184 -1.50 4.89 -7.35
N ALA A 185 -1.32 4.33 -6.16
CA ALA A 185 -0.01 3.93 -5.66
C ALA A 185 -0.05 2.66 -4.81
N HIS A 186 1.05 2.39 -4.10
CA HIS A 186 1.23 1.24 -3.24
C HIS A 186 1.21 1.62 -1.76
N ASP A 187 1.12 0.60 -0.92
CA ASP A 187 1.38 0.70 0.51
C ASP A 187 2.78 1.24 0.81
N VAL A 188 3.77 0.83 0.04
CA VAL A 188 5.15 1.34 0.11
C VAL A 188 5.28 2.80 -0.35
N THR A 189 4.26 3.38 -0.99
CA THR A 189 4.18 4.81 -1.30
C THR A 189 3.48 5.58 -0.18
N LEU A 190 2.34 5.07 0.27
CA LEU A 190 1.50 5.75 1.25
C LEU A 190 2.11 5.69 2.66
N SER A 191 2.76 4.58 3.03
CA SER A 191 3.36 4.44 4.37
C SER A 191 4.43 5.49 4.66
N PRO A 192 5.40 5.77 3.76
CA PRO A 192 6.33 6.88 3.95
C PRO A 192 5.64 8.24 4.04
N VAL A 193 4.61 8.49 3.24
CA VAL A 193 3.89 9.78 3.26
C VAL A 193 3.19 10.00 4.60
N LEU A 194 2.47 8.99 5.10
CA LEU A 194 1.84 9.03 6.42
C LEU A 194 2.87 9.25 7.53
N SER A 195 4.00 8.54 7.48
CA SER A 195 5.07 8.69 8.47
C SER A 195 5.70 10.08 8.42
N ALA A 196 5.97 10.63 7.23
CA ALA A 196 6.57 11.95 7.05
C ALA A 196 5.65 13.08 7.54
N LEU A 197 4.34 12.92 7.38
CA LEU A 197 3.32 13.84 7.91
C LEU A 197 3.11 13.72 9.43
N GLY A 198 3.84 12.83 10.11
CA GLY A 198 3.66 12.61 11.55
C GLY A 198 2.37 11.85 11.91
N LEU A 199 1.69 11.26 10.91
CA LEU A 199 0.49 10.44 11.12
C LEU A 199 0.88 9.03 11.56
N SER A 200 1.74 8.92 12.57
CA SER A 200 2.33 7.67 13.03
C SER A 200 1.31 6.66 13.54
N GLU A 201 0.16 7.12 14.02
CA GLU A 201 -0.96 6.27 14.45
C GLU A 201 -1.70 5.58 13.28
N ALA A 202 -1.50 6.05 12.05
CA ALA A 202 -1.98 5.35 10.89
C ALA A 202 -1.26 3.98 10.79
N ARG A 203 -2.02 2.91 11.00
CA ARG A 203 -1.55 1.53 10.79
C ARG A 203 -1.14 1.32 9.34
N PHE A 204 -0.44 0.22 9.05
CA PHE A 204 -0.07 -0.14 7.68
C PHE A 204 -1.27 0.01 6.71
N PRO A 205 -1.08 0.68 5.56
CA PRO A 205 -2.16 0.93 4.60
C PRO A 205 -2.88 -0.35 4.18
N ARG A 206 -4.20 -0.38 4.43
CA ARG A 206 -5.07 -1.44 3.92
C ARG A 206 -5.32 -1.28 2.42
N PHE A 207 -5.87 -2.31 1.79
CA PHE A 207 -6.38 -2.20 0.41
C PHE A 207 -7.33 -1.01 0.28
N ALA A 208 -7.13 -0.22 -0.78
CA ALA A 208 -7.89 0.98 -1.09
C ALA A 208 -7.86 2.07 0.01
N ALA A 209 -6.86 2.03 0.91
CA ALA A 209 -6.62 3.12 1.86
C ALA A 209 -6.36 4.43 1.10
N ARG A 210 -6.91 5.52 1.64
CA ARG A 210 -6.90 6.84 1.00
C ARG A 210 -6.32 7.87 1.94
N LEU A 211 -5.41 8.72 1.47
CA LEU A 211 -5.07 9.98 2.12
C LEU A 211 -5.67 11.13 1.30
N ASN A 212 -6.54 11.90 1.95
CA ASN A 212 -7.18 13.06 1.35
C ASN A 212 -6.60 14.34 1.96
N ILE A 213 -6.09 15.26 1.13
CA ILE A 213 -5.58 16.56 1.58
C ILE A 213 -6.49 17.65 0.99
N PRO A 214 -7.30 18.35 1.82
CA PRO A 214 -8.26 19.32 1.35
C PRO A 214 -7.66 20.72 1.19
N SER A 215 -7.35 21.10 -0.05
CA SER A 215 -7.19 22.48 -0.55
C SER A 215 -7.13 22.52 -2.09
N GLY A 216 -7.84 21.58 -2.73
CA GLY A 216 -7.65 21.14 -4.12
C GLY A 216 -7.39 19.64 -4.08
N PHE A 217 -8.41 18.85 -4.43
CA PHE A 217 -8.59 17.47 -3.98
C PHE A 217 -7.43 16.54 -4.34
N PHE A 218 -6.56 16.24 -3.36
CA PHE A 218 -5.58 15.18 -3.43
C PHE A 218 -6.17 13.89 -2.88
N THR A 219 -6.12 12.79 -3.63
CA THR A 219 -6.40 11.44 -3.10
C THR A 219 -5.23 10.52 -3.43
N MET A 220 -4.61 9.91 -2.42
CA MET A 220 -3.63 8.84 -2.62
C MET A 220 -4.24 7.49 -2.27
N ALA A 221 -4.40 6.59 -3.25
CA ALA A 221 -4.91 5.24 -3.03
C ALA A 221 -3.77 4.21 -2.94
N SER A 222 -3.80 3.34 -1.93
CA SER A 222 -2.79 2.28 -1.72
C SER A 222 -3.35 0.88 -2.01
N MET A 223 -2.58 0.06 -2.73
CA MET A 223 -2.82 -1.38 -2.93
C MET A 223 -1.61 -2.23 -2.52
N SER A 224 -1.83 -3.29 -1.74
CA SER A 224 -0.77 -4.26 -1.38
C SER A 224 -0.49 -5.27 -2.50
N HIS A 225 0.54 -6.10 -2.35
CA HIS A 225 1.02 -7.01 -3.39
C HIS A 225 0.14 -8.26 -3.49
N SER A 226 -0.67 -8.36 -4.54
CA SER A 226 -1.19 -9.68 -4.99
C SER A 226 -1.05 -9.83 -6.50
N THR A 227 -0.62 -11.02 -6.89
CA THR A 227 -0.67 -11.52 -8.27
C THR A 227 -2.13 -11.73 -8.66
N PRO A 228 -2.53 -11.40 -9.91
CA PRO A 228 -3.90 -11.61 -10.33
C PRO A 228 -4.11 -13.09 -10.63
N LEU A 229 -4.98 -13.75 -9.85
CA LEU A 229 -5.64 -14.97 -10.30
C LEU A 229 -6.90 -14.57 -11.06
N SER A 230 -6.92 -14.95 -12.34
CA SER A 230 -8.07 -14.83 -13.22
C SER A 230 -9.24 -15.63 -12.65
N ALA A 231 -10.35 -14.95 -12.29
CA ALA A 231 -11.61 -15.60 -12.00
C ALA A 231 -12.76 -14.79 -12.60
N LYS A 232 -13.63 -15.53 -13.29
CA LYS A 232 -14.72 -15.05 -14.14
C LYS A 232 -15.76 -14.24 -13.37
N THR A 233 -16.32 -13.28 -14.10
CA THR A 233 -17.41 -12.38 -13.75
C THR A 233 -18.66 -13.12 -13.27
N THR A 234 -19.07 -12.85 -12.03
CA THR A 234 -20.48 -12.91 -11.62
C THR A 234 -20.74 -11.80 -10.62
N THR A 235 -21.66 -10.92 -11.01
CA THR A 235 -22.08 -9.71 -10.31
C THR A 235 -22.94 -10.03 -9.08
N SER A 236 -22.38 -9.79 -7.89
CA SER A 236 -23.13 -9.43 -6.68
C SER A 236 -22.19 -8.68 -5.74
N VAL A 237 -22.32 -7.36 -5.65
CA VAL A 237 -21.51 -6.52 -4.75
C VAL A 237 -22.05 -6.64 -3.33
N LEU A 238 -21.73 -7.76 -2.67
CA LEU A 238 -21.70 -7.82 -1.22
C LEU A 238 -20.37 -7.19 -0.76
N PRO A 239 -20.35 -6.32 0.26
CA PRO A 239 -19.10 -5.76 0.75
C PRO A 239 -18.20 -6.89 1.25
N SER A 240 -16.99 -6.98 0.69
CA SER A 240 -15.99 -7.98 1.02
C SER A 240 -15.73 -8.02 2.53
N PRO A 241 -15.47 -9.20 3.12
CA PRO A 241 -15.05 -9.33 4.53
C PRO A 241 -13.96 -8.32 4.93
N CYS A 242 -13.05 -7.99 4.00
CA CYS A 242 -12.01 -6.97 4.13
C CYS A 242 -12.55 -5.58 4.49
N ALA A 243 -13.67 -5.15 3.89
CA ALA A 243 -14.27 -3.85 4.14
C ALA A 243 -14.98 -3.77 5.51
N ARG A 244 -15.29 -4.92 6.13
CA ARG A 244 -15.98 -5.02 7.43
C ARG A 244 -15.06 -5.20 8.63
N LEU A 245 -13.73 -5.25 8.45
CA LEU A 245 -12.76 -5.12 9.54
C LEU A 245 -12.83 -3.69 10.13
N LYS A 246 -13.90 -3.42 10.88
CA LYS A 246 -14.21 -2.14 11.53
C LYS A 246 -13.36 -1.90 12.78
N THR A 247 -12.79 -2.94 13.38
CA THR A 247 -11.86 -2.84 14.51
C THR A 247 -10.93 -4.05 14.53
N TRP A 248 -9.63 -3.78 14.60
CA TRP A 248 -8.54 -4.76 14.72
C TRP A 248 -8.26 -5.17 16.18
N SER A 249 -9.18 -4.86 17.10
CA SER A 249 -9.13 -5.18 18.53
C SER A 249 -10.01 -6.38 18.90
N ALA A 250 -10.63 -7.04 17.92
CA ALA A 250 -11.52 -8.19 18.11
C ALA A 250 -10.97 -9.51 17.50
N LEU A 251 -9.67 -9.56 17.20
CA LEU A 251 -8.94 -10.78 16.82
C LEU A 251 -7.65 -10.89 17.64
#